data_AF-A0A6C2UCC0-F1
#
_entry.id   AF-A0A6C2UCC0-F1
#
_cell.length_a   1.000
_cell.length_b   1.000
_cell.length_c   1.000
_cell.angle_alpha   90.00
_cell.angle_beta   90.00
_cell.angle_gamma   90.00
#
_symmetry.space_group_name_H-M   'P 1'
#
loop_
_entity.id
_entity.type
_entity.pdbx_description
1 polymer ?
#
loop_
_entity_poly.entity_id
_entity_poly.type
_entity_poly.pdbx_seq_one_letter_code
_entity_poly.pdbx_strand_id
1 'polypeptide(L)' 'MKVELAKDKDGYTAKIAGYKHLVAFGYTKLEALDELTGVVELELDSQKEISQIEKKIAEYVRKLEQDD' A
#
# COMPACT_ATOMS: atom_id res chain seq x y z
N MET A 1 -2.46 -11.83 -3.80
CA MET A 1 -2.79 -10.44 -3.42
C MET A 1 -1.81 -9.48 -4.10
N LYS A 2 -2.27 -8.32 -4.58
CA LYS A 2 -1.47 -7.39 -5.39
C LYS A 2 -1.66 -5.96 -4.89
N VAL A 3 -0.56 -5.23 -4.72
CA VAL A 3 -0.57 -3.78 -4.44
C VAL A 3 -0.73 -3.04 -5.78
N GLU A 4 -1.64 -2.08 -5.82
CA GLU A 4 -1.85 -1.22 -6.97
C GLU A 4 -1.60 0.23 -6.55
N LEU A 5 -0.76 0.92 -7.32
CA LEU A 5 -0.43 2.32 -7.10
C LEU A 5 -0.85 3.12 -8.34
N ALA A 6 -1.69 4.11 -8.15
CA ALA A 6 -2.17 4.99 -9.22
C ALA A 6 -1.78 6.44 -8.91
N LYS A 7 -1.34 7.18 -9.94
CA LYS A 7 -1.17 8.63 -9.84
C LYS A 7 -2.55 9.29 -9.86
N ASP A 8 -2.82 10.12 -8.86
CA ASP A 8 -3.95 11.05 -8.85
C ASP A 8 -3.42 12.49 -9.06
N LYS A 9 -4.30 13.49 -9.16
CA LYS A 9 -3.95 14.89 -9.48
C LYS A 9 -2.75 15.38 -8.66
N ASP A 10 -2.90 15.37 -7.34
CA ASP A 10 -1.93 15.99 -6.43
C ASP A 10 -1.04 14.95 -5.72
N GLY A 11 -1.30 13.65 -5.90
CA GLY A 11 -0.63 12.60 -5.13
C GLY A 11 -0.76 11.22 -5.76
N TYR A 12 -0.79 10.19 -4.93
CA TYR A 12 -0.87 8.80 -5.31
C TYR A 12 -1.87 8.08 -4.42
N THR A 13 -2.63 7.17 -5.02
CA THR A 13 -3.51 6.25 -4.31
C THR A 13 -2.91 4.86 -4.35
N ALA A 14 -2.69 4.28 -3.18
CA ALA A 14 -2.29 2.89 -3.02
C ALA A 14 -3.50 2.06 -2.56
N LYS A 15 -3.66 0.85 -3.10
CA LYS A 15 -4.73 -0.07 -2.69
C LYS A 15 -4.35 -1.53 -2.83
N ILE A 16 -5.09 -2.40 -2.16
CA ILE A 16 -4.96 -3.85 -2.32
C ILE A 16 -6.02 -4.38 -3.27
N ALA A 17 -5.60 -4.99 -4.39
CA ALA A 17 -6.50 -5.62 -5.34
C ALA A 17 -7.35 -6.70 -4.66
N GLY A 18 -8.67 -6.60 -4.81
CA GLY A 18 -9.65 -7.49 -4.16
C GLY A 18 -10.26 -6.92 -2.88
N TYR A 19 -9.67 -5.88 -2.28
CA TYR A 19 -10.17 -5.24 -1.07
C TYR A 19 -10.61 -3.82 -1.39
N LYS A 20 -11.91 -3.56 -1.24
CA LYS A 20 -12.49 -2.24 -1.57
C LYS A 20 -12.15 -1.17 -0.52
N HIS A 21 -11.93 -1.58 0.73
CA HIS A 21 -11.70 -0.69 1.86
C HIS A 21 -10.20 -0.48 2.17
N LEU A 22 -9.31 -1.35 1.67
CA LEU A 22 -7.87 -1.20 1.84
C LEU A 22 -7.29 -0.27 0.77
N VAL A 23 -7.44 1.02 1.02
CA VAL A 23 -7.01 2.11 0.15
C VAL A 23 -6.47 3.27 0.98
N ALA A 24 -5.39 3.89 0.52
CA ALA A 24 -4.79 5.06 1.15
C ALA A 24 -4.26 6.05 0.11
N PHE A 25 -4.10 7.30 0.51
CA PHE A 25 -3.57 8.39 -0.30
C PHE A 25 -2.30 8.97 0.33
N GLY A 26 -1.35 9.39 -0.50
CA GLY A 26 -0.18 10.17 -0.09
C GLY A 26 0.28 11.10 -1.20
N TYR A 27 1.06 12.14 -0.90
CA TYR A 27 1.58 13.06 -1.91
C TYR A 27 2.72 12.43 -2.72
N THR A 28 3.48 11.53 -2.10
CA THR A 28 4.47 10.69 -2.78
C THR A 28 4.01 9.22 -2.88
N LYS A 29 4.68 8.45 -3.75
CA LYS A 29 4.44 7.01 -3.86
C LYS A 29 4.71 6.29 -2.53
N LEU A 30 5.77 6.70 -1.83
CA LEU A 30 6.19 6.12 -0.56
C LEU A 30 5.18 6.44 0.55
N GLU A 31 4.75 7.70 0.64
CA GLU A 31 3.71 8.10 1.60
C GLU A 31 2.42 7.31 1.39
N ALA A 32 1.94 7.16 0.15
CA ALA A 32 0.73 6.40 -0.10
C ALA A 32 0.83 4.93 0.32
N LEU A 33 2.02 4.33 0.22
CA LEU A 33 2.28 2.95 0.64
C LEU A 33 2.42 2.82 2.16
N ASP A 34 2.99 3.82 2.83
CA ASP A 34 3.10 3.89 4.29
C ASP A 34 1.71 4.01 4.93
N GLU A 35 0.88 4.94 4.43
CA GLU A 35 -0.50 5.10 4.87
C GLU A 35 -1.34 3.83 4.61
N LEU A 36 -1.11 3.14 3.49
CA LEU A 36 -1.79 1.87 3.20
C LEU A 36 -1.43 0.79 4.23
N THR A 37 -0.21 0.80 4.76
CA THR A 37 0.21 -0.14 5.81
C THR A 37 -0.60 0.09 7.08
N GLY A 38 -0.76 1.34 7.51
CA GLY A 38 -1.61 1.68 8.66
C GLY A 38 -3.08 1.28 8.47
N VAL A 39 -3.64 1.49 7.27
CA VAL A 39 -5.01 1.04 6.95
C VAL A 39 -5.14 -0.48 7.05
N VAL A 40 -4.16 -1.23 6.58
CA VAL A 40 -4.15 -2.71 6.65
C VAL A 40 -4.14 -3.20 8.10
N GLU A 41 -3.31 -2.60 8.95
CA GLU A 41 -3.23 -2.95 10.39
C GLU A 41 -4.54 -2.61 11.13
N LEU A 42 -5.22 -1.54 10.73
CA LEU A 42 -6.45 -1.09 11.37
C LEU A 42 -7.68 -1.92 10.94
N GLU A 43 -7.77 -2.26 9.66
CA GLU A 43 -9.00 -2.80 9.06
C GLU A 43 -9.05 -4.34 9.04
N LEU A 44 -7.90 -5.02 9.18
CA LEU A 44 -7.84 -6.48 9.15
C LEU A 44 -7.60 -7.07 10.54
N ASP A 45 -8.36 -8.10 10.90
CA ASP A 45 -8.15 -8.82 12.17
C ASP A 45 -7.07 -9.91 12.07
N SER A 46 -6.81 -10.40 10.86
CA SER A 46 -5.93 -11.55 10.63
C SER A 46 -4.47 -11.14 10.55
N GLN A 47 -3.71 -11.37 11.62
CA GLN A 47 -2.27 -11.08 11.67
C GLN A 47 -1.48 -11.76 10.54
N LYS A 48 -1.86 -12.99 10.16
CA LYS A 48 -1.23 -13.69 9.03
C LYS A 48 -1.44 -12.96 7.71
N GLU A 49 -2.64 -12.42 7.52
CA GLU A 49 -3.00 -11.69 6.31
C GLU A 49 -2.29 -10.35 6.28
N ILE A 50 -2.35 -9.57 7.37
CA ILE A 50 -1.60 -8.32 7.56
C ILE A 50 -0.13 -8.50 7.16
N SER A 51 0.57 -9.46 7.75
CA SER A 51 1.98 -9.70 7.45
C SER A 51 2.25 -10.07 5.98
N GLN A 52 1.30 -10.73 5.31
CA GLN A 52 1.42 -11.02 3.88
C GLN A 52 1.25 -9.76 3.02
N ILE A 53 0.35 -8.85 3.41
CA ILE A 53 0.13 -7.58 2.75
C ILE A 53 1.34 -6.67 2.94
N GLU A 54 1.81 -6.49 4.17
CA GLU A 54 2.98 -5.69 4.52
C GLU A 54 4.22 -6.13 3.74
N LYS A 55 4.46 -7.44 3.65
CA LYS A 55 5.56 -7.98 2.84
C LYS A 55 5.44 -7.55 1.37
N LYS A 56 4.22 -7.54 0.82
CA LYS A 56 3.99 -7.11 -0.57
C LYS A 56 4.18 -5.61 -0.75
N ILE A 57 3.78 -4.80 0.23
CA ILE A 57 4.03 -3.35 0.24
C ILE A 57 5.53 -3.08 0.30
N ALA A 58 6.27 -3.73 1.20
CA ALA A 58 7.72 -3.59 1.33
C ALA A 58 8.49 -4.02 0.07
N GLU A 59 8.05 -5.09 -0.61
CA GLU A 59 8.60 -5.49 -1.92
C GLU A 59 8.40 -4.40 -2.98
N TYR A 60 7.30 -3.63 -2.91
CA TYR A 60 7.02 -2.53 -3.82
C TYR A 60 7.87 -1.30 -3.51
N VAL A 61 8.00 -0.94 -2.23
CA VAL A 61 8.86 0.16 -1.75
C VAL A 61 10.30 -0.04 -2.24
N ARG A 62 10.87 -1.23 -2.02
CA ARG A 62 12.25 -1.53 -2.44
C ARG A 62 12.48 -1.39 -3.94
N LYS A 63 11.47 -1.67 -4.77
CA LYS A 63 11.57 -1.47 -6.23
C LYS A 63 11.59 0.01 -6.57
N LEU A 64 10.75 0.81 -5.92
CA LEU A 64 10.74 2.26 -6.13
C LEU A 64 12.07 2.89 -5.75
N GLU A 65 12.67 2.46 -4.65
CA GLU A 65 13.99 2.94 -4.20
C GLU A 65 15.16 2.51 -5.10
N GLN A 66 14.97 1.47 -5.94
CA GLN A 66 15.98 1.01 -6.89
C GLN A 66 15.84 1.65 -8.28
N ASP A 67 14.65 2.19 -8.58
CA ASP A 67 14.30 2.79 -9.86
C ASP A 67 14.52 4.32 -9.88
N ASP A 68 14.74 4.95 -8.72
CA ASP A 68 15.14 6.37 -8.54
C ASP A 68 16.68 6.55 -8.52
#